data_AF-A0A964AM18-F1
#
_entry.id   AF-A0A964AM18-F1
#
_cell.length_a   1.000
_cell.length_b   1.000
_cell.length_c   1.000
_cell.angle_alpha   90.00
_cell.angle_beta   90.00
_cell.angle_gamma   90.00
#
_symmetry.space_group_name_H-M   'P 1'
#
loop_
_entity.id
_entity.type
_entity.pdbx_description
1 polymer ?
#
loop_
_entity_poly.entity_id
_entity_poly.type
_entity_poly.pdbx_seq_one_letter_code
_entity_poly.pdbx_strand_id
1 'polypeptide(L)'
;MRLTPLAALLAVGCATYDTTFVTDKSDPGDTGCPDAQTWYEDRDGDGWGAGSGVTACEAPGEGWLTDGGDCDDANAAILPGADELCDGQDGDCDGTVDESPTDASTFWSDVDADGYGDPDNPVEACEAPEGAVDNADDCDDYDPNQHPGVEEICDGQDQDCDGDVDEEAVDASTWYADTDLDGWGVETPTAESCTQPEGYADNPDDCDDTDASLTDNCSGGPTTSVGTCTGTLYTWTETSPDTPELHIVGLYESDGGHGNPPGTTTITVDRETEMTLVLSSYEPVNWIVTTAPNTVLNEVILNGYNNHSATVPSGVPVTDLSGRGNYMVACGYAWPSSSGGCDTPGLVGGSEGFTGLNLASFTGCYHGTAFTIQ
;
A
#
# COMPACT_ATOMS: atom_id res chain seq x y z
N MET A 1 62.56 42.93 -90.87
CA MET A 1 63.13 43.77 -91.96
C MET A 1 62.23 43.61 -93.17
N ARG A 2 61.62 44.71 -93.64
CA ARG A 2 61.02 44.92 -94.98
C ARG A 2 59.75 44.12 -95.30
N LEU A 3 58.60 44.81 -95.38
CA LEU A 3 57.97 45.40 -96.59
C LEU A 3 56.99 44.40 -97.26
N THR A 4 55.71 44.77 -97.18
CA THR A 4 54.63 44.72 -98.19
C THR A 4 55.08 44.71 -99.66
N PRO A 5 54.22 44.46 -100.71
CA PRO A 5 52.74 44.35 -100.74
C PRO A 5 52.13 43.39 -101.83
N LEU A 6 50.79 43.46 -102.01
CA LEU A 6 49.99 43.47 -103.28
C LEU A 6 50.13 42.26 -104.24
N ALA A 7 49.12 41.76 -104.95
CA ALA A 7 47.67 41.89 -105.07
C ALA A 7 47.36 41.15 -106.38
N ALA A 8 46.32 40.30 -106.42
CA ALA A 8 45.52 40.02 -107.62
C ALA A 8 44.28 39.22 -107.17
N LEU A 9 43.11 39.84 -107.05
CA LEU A 9 42.14 40.17 -108.10
C LEU A 9 41.17 39.01 -108.39
N LEU A 10 39.94 39.21 -107.91
CA LEU A 10 38.63 38.71 -108.36
C LEU A 10 38.46 37.22 -108.73
N ALA A 11 37.62 36.55 -107.92
CA ALA A 11 36.43 35.87 -108.44
C ALA A 11 35.37 35.80 -107.33
N VAL A 12 34.26 36.51 -107.52
CA VAL A 12 33.02 36.34 -106.75
C VAL A 12 32.34 35.09 -107.26
N GLY A 13 32.01 34.17 -106.35
CA GLY A 13 31.16 33.01 -106.58
C GLY A 13 30.76 32.43 -105.24
N CYS A 14 29.46 32.39 -104.96
CA CYS A 14 28.82 32.16 -103.66
C CYS A 14 29.49 31.15 -102.73
N ALA A 15 29.68 31.56 -101.47
CA ALA A 15 29.89 30.67 -100.35
C ALA A 15 28.66 29.76 -100.15
N THR A 16 28.91 28.46 -100.00
CA THR A 16 27.97 27.50 -99.45
C THR A 16 27.75 27.82 -97.98
N TYR A 17 26.49 27.98 -97.59
CA TYR A 17 26.08 28.30 -96.22
C TYR A 17 26.36 27.12 -95.28
N ASP A 18 26.88 27.48 -94.11
CA ASP A 18 27.23 26.64 -92.98
C ASP A 18 25.95 26.32 -92.17
N THR A 19 25.62 25.04 -91.99
CA THR A 19 24.38 24.56 -91.35
C THR A 19 24.56 24.21 -89.87
N THR A 20 25.55 24.77 -89.19
CA THR A 20 25.65 24.66 -87.73
C THR A 20 25.34 25.99 -87.06
N PHE A 21 24.08 26.43 -87.14
CA PHE A 21 23.56 27.46 -86.25
C PHE A 21 22.15 27.11 -85.76
N VAL A 22 22.05 27.29 -84.45
CA VAL A 22 20.91 27.16 -83.54
C VAL A 22 19.69 27.90 -84.08
N THR A 23 18.51 27.32 -83.86
CA THR A 23 17.20 27.88 -84.16
C THR A 23 17.00 29.24 -83.46
N ASP A 24 16.92 30.31 -84.25
CA ASP A 24 16.49 31.66 -83.86
C ASP A 24 15.36 32.06 -84.82
N LYS A 25 14.28 32.67 -84.30
CA LYS A 25 13.00 33.00 -84.97
C LYS A 25 13.09 34.04 -86.10
N SER A 26 14.20 34.10 -86.83
CA SER A 26 14.37 34.99 -87.97
C SER A 26 14.24 34.31 -89.34
N ASP A 27 13.94 33.01 -89.41
CA ASP A 27 13.75 32.29 -90.69
C ASP A 27 12.26 32.15 -91.08
N PRO A 28 11.76 32.94 -92.06
CA PRO A 28 10.38 32.88 -92.54
C PRO A 28 10.05 31.65 -93.40
N GLY A 29 10.98 30.69 -93.52
CA GLY A 29 10.80 29.42 -94.25
C GLY A 29 10.32 28.24 -93.40
N ASP A 30 10.37 28.33 -92.07
CA ASP A 30 9.93 27.25 -91.18
C ASP A 30 8.45 27.45 -90.81
N THR A 31 7.56 26.82 -91.57
CA THR A 31 6.11 26.89 -91.33
C THR A 31 5.63 25.92 -90.22
N GLY A 32 6.56 25.32 -89.48
CA GLY A 32 6.29 24.50 -88.30
C GLY A 32 7.03 25.02 -87.07
N CYS A 33 6.52 24.69 -85.88
CA CYS A 33 7.24 24.84 -84.62
C CYS A 33 7.65 23.45 -84.14
N PRO A 34 8.73 22.87 -84.69
CA PRO A 34 9.13 21.49 -84.37
C PRO A 34 9.56 21.32 -82.90
N ASP A 35 9.99 22.41 -82.25
CA ASP A 35 10.45 22.43 -80.86
C ASP A 35 9.41 23.06 -79.90
N ALA A 36 8.12 23.01 -80.24
CA ALA A 36 7.08 23.54 -79.36
C ALA A 36 7.07 22.79 -78.02
N GLN A 37 7.22 23.54 -76.93
CA GLN A 37 7.09 23.04 -75.56
C GLN A 37 5.74 23.49 -74.99
N THR A 38 5.26 22.77 -73.98
CA THR A 38 4.13 23.23 -73.17
C THR A 38 4.68 24.08 -72.03
N TRP A 39 4.13 25.28 -71.88
CA TRP A 39 4.50 26.23 -70.84
C TRP A 39 3.34 26.37 -69.85
N TYR A 40 3.66 26.42 -68.57
CA TYR A 40 2.72 26.57 -67.46
C TYR A 40 3.00 27.90 -66.75
N GLU A 41 1.96 28.63 -66.35
CA GLU A 41 2.12 29.87 -65.58
C GLU A 41 2.49 29.48 -64.14
N ASP A 42 3.52 30.11 -63.60
CA ASP A 42 4.03 30.00 -62.23
C ASP A 42 3.77 31.35 -61.55
N ARG A 43 2.67 31.43 -60.80
CA ARG A 43 2.19 32.69 -60.22
C ARG A 43 2.76 32.96 -58.83
N ASP A 44 3.04 31.93 -58.05
CA ASP A 44 3.53 32.06 -56.67
C ASP A 44 5.07 31.94 -56.56
N GLY A 45 5.74 31.50 -57.63
CA GLY A 45 7.19 31.56 -57.79
C GLY A 45 7.94 30.41 -57.14
N ASP A 46 7.33 29.23 -57.03
CA ASP A 46 7.91 28.04 -56.40
C ASP A 46 8.78 27.19 -57.33
N GLY A 47 8.70 27.43 -58.65
CA GLY A 47 9.42 26.68 -59.67
C GLY A 47 8.59 25.62 -60.40
N TRP A 48 7.28 25.56 -60.19
CA TRP A 48 6.32 24.70 -60.87
C TRP A 48 5.14 25.53 -61.39
N GLY A 49 4.64 25.20 -62.58
CA GLY A 49 3.48 25.90 -63.13
C GLY A 49 2.21 25.06 -63.15
N ALA A 50 1.05 25.74 -63.18
CA ALA A 50 -0.25 25.08 -63.13
C ALA A 50 -1.08 25.15 -64.43
N GLY A 51 -2.18 24.38 -64.43
CA GLY A 51 -3.21 24.41 -65.47
C GLY A 51 -2.92 23.55 -66.70
N SER A 52 -3.70 23.74 -67.77
CA SER A 52 -3.58 22.91 -69.00
C SER A 52 -2.33 23.21 -69.85
N GLY A 53 -1.56 24.23 -69.46
CA GLY A 53 -0.42 24.74 -70.21
C GLY A 53 -0.77 25.35 -71.56
N VAL A 54 0.18 26.08 -72.14
CA VAL A 54 0.10 26.70 -73.46
C VAL A 54 1.25 26.17 -74.31
N THR A 55 0.94 25.55 -75.44
CA THR A 55 1.97 25.08 -76.39
C THR A 55 2.49 26.25 -77.22
N ALA A 56 3.77 26.57 -77.07
CA ALA A 56 4.45 27.66 -77.77
C ALA A 56 5.94 27.36 -78.00
N CYS A 57 6.53 28.00 -79.02
CA CYS A 57 7.96 27.83 -79.33
C CYS A 57 8.89 28.52 -78.32
N GLU A 58 8.37 29.51 -77.60
CA GLU A 58 9.09 30.32 -76.60
C GLU A 58 8.12 30.60 -75.45
N ALA A 59 8.67 30.89 -74.27
CA ALA A 59 7.90 31.26 -73.09
C ALA A 59 6.93 32.43 -73.40
N PRO A 60 5.64 32.32 -73.04
CA PRO A 60 4.67 33.39 -73.26
C PRO A 60 4.99 34.71 -72.52
N GLY A 61 5.76 34.64 -71.43
CA GLY A 61 6.19 35.79 -70.63
C GLY A 61 7.11 35.37 -69.47
N GLU A 62 7.47 36.33 -68.62
CA GLU A 62 8.10 36.02 -67.32
C GLU A 62 7.08 35.28 -66.43
N GLY A 63 7.56 34.34 -65.59
CA GLY A 63 6.69 33.48 -64.78
C GLY A 63 6.02 32.34 -65.57
N TRP A 64 6.65 31.86 -66.65
CA TRP A 64 6.20 30.67 -67.38
C TRP A 64 7.31 29.62 -67.40
N LEU A 65 7.00 28.40 -66.96
CA LEU A 65 7.93 27.28 -66.81
C LEU A 65 7.52 26.08 -67.66
N THR A 66 8.46 25.16 -67.91
CA THR A 66 8.17 23.89 -68.61
C THR A 66 7.79 22.78 -67.65
N ASP A 67 8.20 22.90 -66.38
CA ASP A 67 7.83 22.00 -65.31
C ASP A 67 6.43 22.40 -64.84
N GLY A 68 5.49 21.48 -64.98
CA GLY A 68 4.11 21.69 -64.57
C GLY A 68 3.67 20.58 -63.63
N GLY A 69 2.49 20.73 -63.05
CA GLY A 69 1.97 19.79 -62.05
C GLY A 69 1.69 20.44 -60.69
N ASP A 70 1.94 21.74 -60.56
CA ASP A 70 1.46 22.51 -59.42
C ASP A 70 -0.08 22.48 -59.36
N CYS A 71 -0.58 22.08 -58.19
CA CYS A 71 -1.97 21.90 -57.86
C CYS A 71 -2.59 23.13 -57.15
N ASP A 72 -1.79 24.06 -56.61
CA ASP A 72 -2.21 25.34 -56.05
C ASP A 72 -1.25 26.52 -56.37
N ASP A 73 -1.42 27.08 -57.58
CA ASP A 73 -0.73 28.27 -58.16
C ASP A 73 -0.98 29.60 -57.43
N ALA A 74 -1.27 29.53 -56.13
CA ALA A 74 -1.36 30.67 -55.23
C ALA A 74 -0.56 30.44 -53.93
N ASN A 75 0.01 29.26 -53.73
CA ASN A 75 0.69 28.84 -52.52
C ASN A 75 2.01 28.11 -52.83
N ALA A 76 3.11 28.85 -52.80
CA ALA A 76 4.45 28.33 -53.06
C ALA A 76 4.99 27.25 -52.11
N ALA A 77 4.18 26.79 -51.14
CA ALA A 77 4.49 25.65 -50.28
C ALA A 77 3.83 24.34 -50.76
N ILE A 78 2.88 24.41 -51.70
CA ILE A 78 2.20 23.26 -52.30
C ILE A 78 2.81 23.06 -53.69
N LEU A 79 3.64 22.04 -53.84
CA LEU A 79 4.37 21.79 -55.08
C LEU A 79 4.77 20.32 -55.22
N PRO A 80 5.01 19.83 -56.45
CA PRO A 80 5.50 18.48 -56.68
C PRO A 80 6.67 18.05 -55.78
N GLY A 81 6.40 17.09 -54.89
CA GLY A 81 7.36 16.50 -53.95
C GLY A 81 7.67 17.33 -52.70
N ALA A 82 6.79 18.24 -52.29
CA ALA A 82 6.82 18.85 -50.96
C ALA A 82 6.58 17.80 -49.84
N ASP A 83 6.82 18.18 -48.58
CA ASP A 83 6.47 17.35 -47.43
C ASP A 83 4.98 17.52 -47.10
N GLU A 84 4.26 16.42 -46.90
CA GLU A 84 2.86 16.43 -46.46
C GLU A 84 2.73 16.89 -44.99
N LEU A 85 1.61 17.54 -44.69
CA LEU A 85 1.19 17.98 -43.36
C LEU A 85 -0.25 17.55 -43.10
N CYS A 86 -0.64 17.37 -41.85
CA CYS A 86 -2.00 17.07 -41.44
C CYS A 86 -2.93 18.30 -41.51
N ASP A 87 -3.07 18.91 -42.69
CA ASP A 87 -3.88 20.10 -42.91
C ASP A 87 -5.01 19.92 -43.95
N GLY A 88 -5.13 18.72 -44.52
CA GLY A 88 -6.17 18.33 -45.45
C GLY A 88 -5.92 18.82 -46.88
N GLN A 89 -4.68 19.15 -47.21
CA GLN A 89 -4.25 19.56 -48.55
C GLN A 89 -3.30 18.52 -49.14
N ASP A 90 -3.31 18.42 -50.46
CA ASP A 90 -2.31 17.67 -51.23
C ASP A 90 -1.12 18.61 -51.40
N GLY A 91 -0.15 18.53 -50.50
CA GLY A 91 1.00 19.42 -50.45
C GLY A 91 2.05 19.09 -51.52
N ASP A 92 2.19 17.81 -51.86
CA ASP A 92 3.17 17.29 -52.80
C ASP A 92 2.63 17.10 -54.22
N CYS A 93 1.36 17.42 -54.44
CA CYS A 93 0.63 17.36 -55.71
C CYS A 93 0.63 15.96 -56.38
N ASP A 94 0.69 14.87 -55.62
CA ASP A 94 0.64 13.50 -56.16
C ASP A 94 -0.80 12.95 -56.32
N GLY A 95 -1.79 13.67 -55.79
CA GLY A 95 -3.21 13.34 -55.84
C GLY A 95 -3.72 12.52 -54.64
N THR A 96 -2.87 12.24 -53.65
CA THR A 96 -3.25 11.86 -52.29
C THR A 96 -3.21 13.07 -51.36
N VAL A 97 -3.80 12.94 -50.17
CA VAL A 97 -3.91 14.05 -49.21
C VAL A 97 -3.40 13.51 -47.89
N ASP A 98 -2.50 14.27 -47.26
CA ASP A 98 -1.92 13.98 -45.96
C ASP A 98 -1.29 12.55 -45.89
N GLU A 99 -0.68 12.04 -46.97
CA GLU A 99 0.00 10.75 -46.94
C GLU A 99 1.41 10.83 -46.36
N SER A 100 1.69 10.01 -45.34
CA SER A 100 2.97 10.06 -44.61
C SER A 100 3.35 11.47 -44.12
N PRO A 101 2.43 12.20 -43.47
CA PRO A 101 2.64 13.60 -43.12
C PRO A 101 3.72 13.73 -42.05
N THR A 102 4.49 14.80 -42.14
CA THR A 102 5.67 15.02 -41.27
C THR A 102 5.32 15.48 -39.85
N ASP A 103 4.08 15.93 -39.65
CA ASP A 103 3.49 16.32 -38.35
C ASP A 103 2.41 15.35 -37.87
N ALA A 104 2.40 14.12 -38.40
CA ALA A 104 1.59 13.03 -37.87
C ALA A 104 1.80 12.86 -36.35
N SER A 105 0.72 12.48 -35.66
CA SER A 105 0.79 12.07 -34.26
C SER A 105 0.86 10.55 -34.18
N THR A 106 1.54 10.06 -33.16
CA THR A 106 1.53 8.64 -32.81
C THR A 106 0.28 8.32 -32.01
N PHE A 107 -0.39 7.23 -32.39
CA PHE A 107 -1.48 6.60 -31.65
C PHE A 107 -1.12 5.14 -31.39
N TRP A 108 -1.79 4.49 -30.45
CA TRP A 108 -1.56 3.09 -30.07
C TRP A 108 -2.88 2.32 -30.08
N SER A 109 -2.83 1.05 -30.47
CA SER A 109 -4.00 0.18 -30.52
C SER A 109 -4.61 0.01 -29.12
N ASP A 110 -5.93 0.06 -29.03
CA ASP A 110 -6.74 -0.16 -27.82
C ASP A 110 -7.78 -1.25 -28.14
N VAL A 111 -7.39 -2.50 -27.95
CA VAL A 111 -8.13 -3.69 -28.39
C VAL A 111 -9.24 -4.07 -27.42
N ASP A 112 -9.06 -3.86 -26.12
CA ASP A 112 -10.05 -4.17 -25.10
C ASP A 112 -10.99 -2.99 -24.74
N ALA A 113 -10.69 -1.81 -25.26
CA ALA A 113 -11.49 -0.58 -25.16
C ALA A 113 -11.57 0.02 -23.75
N ASP A 114 -10.49 -0.05 -22.97
CA ASP A 114 -10.35 0.62 -21.67
C ASP A 114 -9.90 2.09 -21.77
N GLY A 115 -9.36 2.49 -22.94
CA GLY A 115 -8.88 3.84 -23.22
C GLY A 115 -7.36 4.02 -23.11
N TYR A 116 -6.61 2.95 -22.87
CA TYR A 116 -5.16 2.90 -22.89
C TYR A 116 -4.67 2.09 -24.09
N GLY A 117 -3.46 2.40 -24.56
CA GLY A 117 -2.95 1.88 -25.82
C GLY A 117 -1.71 1.02 -25.65
N ASP A 118 -1.60 -0.05 -26.44
CA ASP A 118 -0.47 -0.99 -26.45
C ASP A 118 0.83 -0.31 -26.95
N PRO A 119 1.85 -0.10 -26.09
CA PRO A 119 3.12 0.53 -26.45
C PRO A 119 3.90 -0.21 -27.56
N ASP A 120 3.66 -1.51 -27.79
CA ASP A 120 4.32 -2.30 -28.83
C ASP A 120 3.68 -2.12 -30.22
N ASN A 121 2.51 -1.50 -30.33
CA ASN A 121 1.76 -1.32 -31.59
C ASN A 121 1.44 0.15 -31.92
N PRO A 122 2.45 1.02 -32.14
CA PRO A 122 2.24 2.40 -32.56
C PRO A 122 1.82 2.53 -34.03
N VAL A 123 0.99 3.54 -34.32
CA VAL A 123 0.57 3.96 -35.66
C VAL A 123 0.62 5.48 -35.80
N GLU A 124 1.26 5.98 -36.85
CA GLU A 124 1.29 7.41 -37.17
C GLU A 124 0.07 7.79 -38.02
N ALA A 125 -0.66 8.82 -37.60
CA ALA A 125 -1.81 9.35 -38.34
C ALA A 125 -2.10 10.82 -37.99
N CYS A 126 -2.91 11.50 -38.81
CA CYS A 126 -3.39 12.86 -38.52
C CYS A 126 -4.50 12.90 -37.47
N GLU A 127 -5.31 11.85 -37.43
CA GLU A 127 -6.36 11.64 -36.44
C GLU A 127 -6.28 10.20 -35.92
N ALA A 128 -6.73 9.99 -34.68
CA ALA A 128 -6.74 8.67 -34.06
C ALA A 128 -7.50 7.66 -34.94
N PRO A 129 -6.85 6.57 -35.38
CA PRO A 129 -7.55 5.49 -36.07
C PRO A 129 -8.66 4.87 -35.20
N GLU A 130 -9.63 4.19 -35.83
CA GLU A 130 -10.66 3.46 -35.08
C GLU A 130 -10.01 2.36 -34.22
N GLY A 131 -10.26 2.40 -32.90
CA GLY A 131 -9.66 1.49 -31.94
C GLY A 131 -8.22 1.84 -31.57
N ALA A 132 -7.83 3.11 -31.65
CA ALA A 132 -6.54 3.60 -31.18
C ALA A 132 -6.68 4.86 -30.31
N VAL A 133 -5.73 5.05 -29.39
CA VAL A 133 -5.68 6.16 -28.41
C VAL A 133 -4.35 6.89 -28.45
N ASP A 134 -4.25 8.04 -27.80
CA ASP A 134 -3.09 8.95 -27.82
C ASP A 134 -2.09 8.73 -26.67
N ASN A 135 -2.18 7.59 -26.00
CA ASN A 135 -1.27 7.16 -24.92
C ASN A 135 -0.80 5.72 -25.18
N ALA A 136 0.28 5.32 -24.50
CA ALA A 136 0.98 4.05 -24.70
C ALA A 136 1.15 3.29 -23.38
N ASP A 137 0.18 3.45 -22.48
CA ASP A 137 0.35 3.13 -21.07
C ASP A 137 -0.30 1.78 -20.68
N ASP A 138 -0.84 1.03 -21.65
CA ASP A 138 -1.45 -0.29 -21.42
C ASP A 138 -0.37 -1.40 -21.38
N CYS A 139 -0.36 -2.21 -20.32
CA CYS A 139 0.56 -3.34 -20.20
C CYS A 139 -0.03 -4.68 -20.67
N ASP A 140 -1.36 -4.79 -20.85
CA ASP A 140 -2.05 -5.95 -21.45
C ASP A 140 -3.32 -5.53 -22.22
N ASP A 141 -3.14 -5.21 -23.52
CA ASP A 141 -4.17 -4.82 -24.52
C ASP A 141 -5.28 -5.88 -24.78
N TYR A 142 -5.38 -6.92 -23.95
CA TYR A 142 -6.44 -7.91 -24.00
C TYR A 142 -7.22 -8.03 -22.67
N ASP A 143 -6.87 -7.28 -21.63
CA ASP A 143 -7.56 -7.24 -20.35
C ASP A 143 -7.84 -5.79 -19.87
N PRO A 144 -9.12 -5.35 -19.90
CA PRO A 144 -9.49 -3.97 -19.56
C PRO A 144 -9.42 -3.66 -18.06
N ASN A 145 -8.75 -4.51 -17.27
CA ASN A 145 -8.41 -4.29 -15.87
C ASN A 145 -6.89 -4.33 -15.64
N GLN A 146 -6.07 -4.19 -16.68
CA GLN A 146 -4.62 -4.07 -16.59
C GLN A 146 -4.16 -2.80 -17.30
N HIS A 147 -4.35 -1.66 -16.64
CA HIS A 147 -4.06 -0.33 -17.16
C HIS A 147 -3.87 0.69 -16.02
N PRO A 148 -3.29 1.88 -16.27
CA PRO A 148 -3.09 2.89 -15.25
C PRO A 148 -4.31 3.24 -14.41
N GLY A 149 -4.13 3.16 -13.09
CA GLY A 149 -5.11 3.54 -12.07
C GLY A 149 -6.15 2.47 -11.75
N VAL A 150 -5.95 1.23 -12.19
CA VAL A 150 -6.65 0.07 -11.61
C VAL A 150 -6.13 -0.16 -10.19
N GLU A 151 -6.89 -0.89 -9.38
CA GLU A 151 -6.54 -1.22 -8.00
C GLU A 151 -5.99 -2.65 -7.95
N GLU A 152 -4.81 -2.81 -7.34
CA GLU A 152 -4.09 -4.08 -7.25
C GLU A 152 -4.83 -5.13 -6.41
N ILE A 153 -4.69 -6.40 -6.80
CA ILE A 153 -5.11 -7.58 -6.05
C ILE A 153 -3.95 -8.58 -5.98
N CYS A 154 -3.90 -9.40 -4.92
CA CYS A 154 -2.85 -10.38 -4.69
C CYS A 154 -2.93 -11.60 -5.63
N ASP A 155 -2.72 -11.42 -6.92
CA ASP A 155 -2.77 -12.48 -7.93
C ASP A 155 -1.47 -12.67 -8.74
N GLY A 156 -0.47 -11.81 -8.50
CA GLY A 156 0.86 -11.84 -9.09
C GLY A 156 0.95 -11.16 -10.46
N GLN A 157 -0.03 -10.33 -10.82
CA GLN A 157 -0.03 -9.47 -12.00
C GLN A 157 0.19 -8.01 -11.58
N ASP A 158 0.46 -7.14 -12.55
CA ASP A 158 0.57 -5.69 -12.38
C ASP A 158 -0.68 -5.09 -13.05
N GLN A 159 -1.69 -4.74 -12.26
CA GLN A 159 -2.98 -4.29 -12.79
C GLN A 159 -2.97 -2.81 -13.13
N ASP A 160 -2.19 -2.00 -12.42
CA ASP A 160 -2.12 -0.57 -12.65
C ASP A 160 -0.97 -0.14 -13.58
N CYS A 161 -0.20 -1.11 -14.08
CA CYS A 161 0.90 -0.95 -15.03
C CYS A 161 1.99 0.03 -14.55
N ASP A 162 2.20 0.17 -13.23
CA ASP A 162 3.25 1.03 -12.68
C ASP A 162 4.64 0.35 -12.60
N GLY A 163 4.67 -0.96 -12.79
CA GLY A 163 5.87 -1.81 -12.83
C GLY A 163 6.23 -2.48 -11.51
N ASP A 164 5.52 -2.19 -10.42
CA ASP A 164 5.49 -3.02 -9.22
C ASP A 164 4.37 -4.10 -9.35
N VAL A 165 4.34 -5.09 -8.45
CA VAL A 165 3.38 -6.20 -8.53
C VAL A 165 2.75 -6.41 -7.16
N ASP A 166 1.42 -6.47 -7.12
CA ASP A 166 0.59 -6.64 -5.94
C ASP A 166 0.89 -5.63 -4.79
N GLU A 167 1.35 -4.43 -5.11
CA GLU A 167 1.60 -3.35 -4.13
C GLU A 167 0.32 -2.67 -3.69
N GLU A 168 0.23 -2.35 -2.39
CA GLU A 168 -0.97 -1.75 -1.80
C GLU A 168 -2.30 -2.50 -2.14
N ALA A 169 -2.21 -3.79 -2.49
CA ALA A 169 -3.34 -4.59 -2.96
C ALA A 169 -4.52 -4.59 -1.98
N VAL A 170 -5.74 -4.48 -2.50
CA VAL A 170 -6.95 -4.34 -1.66
C VAL A 170 -7.31 -5.59 -0.86
N ASP A 171 -6.85 -6.75 -1.30
CA ASP A 171 -7.02 -8.03 -0.62
C ASP A 171 -5.71 -8.50 0.06
N ALA A 172 -4.74 -7.60 0.22
CA ALA A 172 -3.58 -7.83 1.07
C ALA A 172 -4.02 -8.29 2.46
N SER A 173 -3.24 -9.22 3.02
CA SER A 173 -3.47 -9.70 4.38
C SER A 173 -2.79 -8.78 5.38
N THR A 174 -3.44 -8.58 6.52
CA THR A 174 -2.81 -7.96 7.69
C THR A 174 -1.91 -8.97 8.38
N TRP A 175 -0.64 -8.60 8.54
CA TRP A 175 0.38 -9.35 9.26
C TRP A 175 0.75 -8.63 10.57
N TYR A 176 1.03 -9.40 11.61
CA TYR A 176 1.32 -8.92 12.97
C TYR A 176 2.78 -9.16 13.32
N ALA A 177 3.48 -8.19 13.92
CA ALA A 177 4.90 -8.34 14.25
C ALA A 177 5.11 -9.56 15.16
N ASP A 178 6.11 -10.38 14.83
CA ASP A 178 6.51 -11.64 15.47
C ASP A 178 8.03 -11.59 15.65
N THR A 179 8.49 -11.04 16.77
CA THR A 179 9.90 -10.74 17.06
C THR A 179 10.68 -11.97 17.51
N ASP A 180 10.03 -12.95 18.12
CA ASP A 180 10.66 -14.17 18.61
C ASP A 180 10.52 -15.40 17.69
N LEU A 181 9.72 -15.26 16.62
CA LEU A 181 9.53 -16.19 15.51
C LEU A 181 8.84 -17.50 15.91
N ASP A 182 7.86 -17.42 16.80
CA ASP A 182 7.05 -18.57 17.22
C ASP A 182 5.80 -18.79 16.35
N GLY A 183 5.49 -17.84 15.46
CA GLY A 183 4.36 -17.87 14.55
C GLY A 183 3.11 -17.20 15.09
N TRP A 184 3.19 -16.50 16.22
CA TRP A 184 2.15 -15.63 16.76
C TRP A 184 2.69 -14.22 16.82
N GLY A 185 1.88 -13.24 16.44
CA GLY A 185 2.29 -11.84 16.44
C GLY A 185 1.49 -11.01 17.43
N VAL A 186 1.93 -9.78 17.65
CA VAL A 186 1.21 -8.79 18.47
C VAL A 186 0.34 -7.87 17.61
N GLU A 187 -0.82 -7.46 18.14
CA GLU A 187 -1.80 -6.56 17.51
C GLU A 187 -1.20 -5.28 16.88
N THR A 188 -0.07 -4.79 17.40
CA THR A 188 0.66 -3.67 16.79
C THR A 188 2.17 -3.78 17.03
N PRO A 189 3.03 -3.44 16.05
CA PRO A 189 2.69 -2.90 14.73
C PRO A 189 2.21 -3.98 13.74
N THR A 190 1.40 -3.57 12.75
CA THR A 190 0.96 -4.43 11.64
C THR A 190 1.62 -4.02 10.32
N ALA A 191 1.59 -4.92 9.33
CA ALA A 191 1.96 -4.67 7.95
C ALA A 191 0.95 -5.31 7.00
N GLU A 192 0.61 -4.64 5.91
CA GLU A 192 -0.24 -5.21 4.84
C GLU A 192 0.68 -5.79 3.75
N SER A 193 0.44 -7.03 3.33
CA SER A 193 1.20 -7.69 2.27
C SER A 193 0.48 -8.95 1.75
N CYS A 194 0.65 -9.25 0.46
CA CYS A 194 0.15 -10.48 -0.16
C CYS A 194 0.88 -11.74 0.31
N THR A 195 2.10 -11.59 0.82
CA THR A 195 2.89 -12.70 1.39
C THR A 195 3.43 -12.34 2.77
N GLN A 196 3.69 -13.35 3.59
CA GLN A 196 4.22 -13.18 4.95
C GLN A 196 5.53 -12.37 4.95
N PRO A 197 5.56 -11.16 5.53
CA PRO A 197 6.80 -10.42 5.73
C PRO A 197 7.71 -11.15 6.73
N GLU A 198 9.02 -10.95 6.63
CA GLU A 198 9.97 -11.50 7.59
C GLU A 198 9.75 -10.89 8.98
N GLY A 199 9.59 -11.73 10.01
CA GLY A 199 9.33 -11.30 11.38
C GLY A 199 7.89 -10.87 11.65
N TYR A 200 6.94 -11.41 10.88
CA TYR A 200 5.51 -11.20 11.08
C TYR A 200 4.73 -12.53 10.98
N ALA A 201 3.58 -12.61 11.65
CA ALA A 201 2.66 -13.75 11.68
C ALA A 201 1.25 -13.38 11.19
N ASP A 202 0.43 -14.38 10.86
CA ASP A 202 -0.95 -14.22 10.35
C ASP A 202 -2.01 -14.11 11.45
N ASN A 203 -1.59 -14.19 12.71
CA ASN A 203 -2.46 -14.16 13.89
C ASN A 203 -1.89 -13.19 14.95
N PRO A 204 -2.76 -12.44 15.67
CA PRO A 204 -2.36 -11.39 16.59
C PRO A 204 -2.35 -11.76 18.08
N ASP A 205 -2.45 -13.05 18.43
CA ASP A 205 -2.76 -13.49 19.80
C ASP A 205 -1.53 -13.68 20.70
N ASP A 206 -0.37 -13.12 20.34
CA ASP A 206 0.85 -13.18 21.17
C ASP A 206 0.78 -12.20 22.37
N CYS A 207 0.99 -12.75 23.57
CA CYS A 207 1.00 -12.00 24.82
C CYS A 207 2.35 -11.33 25.13
N ASP A 208 3.47 -11.85 24.61
CA ASP A 208 4.83 -11.31 24.78
C ASP A 208 5.71 -11.68 23.57
N ASP A 209 5.78 -10.75 22.62
CA ASP A 209 6.59 -10.80 21.37
C ASP A 209 8.09 -11.09 21.57
N THR A 210 8.57 -11.21 22.81
CA THR A 210 9.96 -11.51 23.12
C THR A 210 10.18 -12.88 23.75
N ASP A 211 9.11 -13.65 23.99
CA ASP A 211 9.13 -14.99 24.57
C ASP A 211 8.21 -15.97 23.84
N ALA A 212 8.84 -16.75 22.95
CA ALA A 212 8.26 -17.80 22.09
C ALA A 212 7.46 -18.92 22.81
N SER A 213 7.32 -18.83 24.13
CA SER A 213 6.53 -19.75 24.95
C SER A 213 5.17 -19.19 25.39
N LEU A 214 4.81 -17.96 25.01
CA LEU A 214 3.62 -17.23 25.45
C LEU A 214 2.64 -16.88 24.31
N THR A 215 2.37 -17.86 23.44
CA THR A 215 1.68 -17.75 22.14
C THR A 215 0.15 -17.51 22.15
N ASP A 216 -0.59 -17.93 23.18
CA ASP A 216 -2.07 -17.84 23.23
C ASP A 216 -2.54 -17.95 24.68
N ASN A 217 -3.55 -17.14 25.02
CA ASN A 217 -4.25 -17.08 26.30
C ASN A 217 -3.42 -16.45 27.43
N CYS A 218 -3.46 -15.11 27.51
CA CYS A 218 -2.90 -14.29 28.60
C CYS A 218 -3.62 -14.49 29.95
N SER A 219 -4.18 -15.67 30.19
CA SER A 219 -4.43 -16.18 31.54
C SER A 219 -3.05 -16.33 32.18
N GLY A 220 -2.70 -15.44 33.11
CA GLY A 220 -1.46 -15.59 33.88
C GLY A 220 -1.38 -17.04 34.33
N GLY A 221 -0.27 -17.72 34.02
CA GLY A 221 -0.12 -19.16 34.26
C GLY A 221 -0.55 -19.58 35.68
N PRO A 222 -0.70 -20.89 35.94
CA PRO A 222 -1.31 -21.39 37.18
C PRO A 222 -0.76 -20.64 38.39
N THR A 223 -1.63 -19.93 39.10
CA THR A 223 -1.22 -19.08 40.22
C THR A 223 -0.39 -19.91 41.18
N THR A 224 0.78 -19.46 41.61
CA THR A 224 1.52 -20.14 42.67
C THR A 224 1.42 -19.35 43.96
N SER A 225 1.16 -20.06 45.06
CA SER A 225 1.02 -19.43 46.38
C SER A 225 2.00 -20.04 47.35
N VAL A 226 2.92 -19.23 47.87
CA VAL A 226 3.83 -19.61 48.96
C VAL A 226 3.43 -18.89 50.24
N GLY A 227 3.47 -19.60 51.37
CA GLY A 227 3.08 -19.07 52.67
C GLY A 227 4.11 -19.39 53.74
N THR A 228 4.36 -18.45 54.65
CA THR A 228 5.08 -18.70 55.90
C THR A 228 4.07 -19.16 56.95
N CYS A 229 4.03 -20.46 57.18
CA CYS A 229 2.99 -21.11 57.99
C CYS A 229 3.54 -21.94 59.14
N THR A 230 2.84 -21.92 60.27
CA THR A 230 2.92 -22.96 61.30
C THR A 230 1.75 -23.91 61.10
N GLY A 231 2.05 -25.14 60.67
CA GLY A 231 1.05 -26.16 60.31
C GLY A 231 1.07 -26.50 58.83
N THR A 232 -0.01 -27.13 58.34
CA THR A 232 -0.15 -27.48 56.92
C THR A 232 -0.51 -26.23 56.11
N LEU A 233 0.26 -25.97 55.06
CA LEU A 233 -0.11 -25.01 54.01
C LEU A 233 -1.08 -25.71 53.06
N TYR A 234 -2.25 -25.10 52.87
CA TYR A 234 -3.28 -25.53 51.94
C TYR A 234 -3.30 -24.59 50.76
N THR A 235 -3.27 -25.14 49.55
CA THR A 235 -3.32 -24.37 48.32
C THR A 235 -4.27 -25.00 47.32
N TRP A 236 -4.89 -24.17 46.50
CA TRP A 236 -5.64 -24.57 45.31
C TRP A 236 -5.59 -23.43 44.29
N THR A 237 -5.54 -23.79 43.02
CA THR A 237 -5.22 -22.87 41.92
C THR A 237 -6.00 -23.33 40.69
N GLU A 238 -6.69 -22.41 40.02
CA GLU A 238 -7.26 -22.67 38.71
C GLU A 238 -6.16 -22.69 37.66
N THR A 239 -6.28 -23.59 36.69
CA THR A 239 -5.30 -23.77 35.61
C THR A 239 -5.37 -22.67 34.54
N SER A 240 -6.54 -22.06 34.36
CA SER A 240 -6.78 -20.94 33.44
C SER A 240 -7.81 -20.00 34.08
N PRO A 241 -7.39 -19.10 35.00
CA PRO A 241 -8.33 -18.24 35.71
C PRO A 241 -8.92 -17.15 34.80
N ASP A 242 -10.20 -16.81 35.03
CA ASP A 242 -10.85 -15.65 34.40
C ASP A 242 -10.20 -14.33 34.85
N THR A 243 -10.31 -13.27 34.05
CA THR A 243 -9.94 -11.90 34.44
C THR A 243 -11.21 -11.03 34.59
N PRO A 244 -11.42 -10.34 35.73
CA PRO A 244 -10.54 -10.23 36.91
C PRO A 244 -10.48 -11.50 37.78
N GLU A 245 -9.32 -11.76 38.40
CA GLU A 245 -9.07 -12.92 39.24
C GLU A 245 -9.57 -12.74 40.69
N LEU A 246 -10.12 -13.80 41.29
CA LEU A 246 -10.47 -13.84 42.72
C LEU A 246 -9.46 -14.69 43.52
N HIS A 247 -8.71 -14.05 44.40
CA HIS A 247 -7.77 -14.74 45.29
C HIS A 247 -8.24 -14.69 46.75
N ILE A 248 -8.16 -15.82 47.45
CA ILE A 248 -8.50 -15.93 48.87
C ILE A 248 -7.28 -16.34 49.68
N VAL A 249 -6.94 -15.52 50.69
CA VAL A 249 -5.95 -15.87 51.72
C VAL A 249 -6.66 -16.12 53.05
N GLY A 250 -6.53 -17.34 53.56
CA GLY A 250 -7.24 -17.81 54.75
C GLY A 250 -6.35 -18.22 55.91
N LEU A 251 -6.60 -17.71 57.12
CA LEU A 251 -5.95 -18.16 58.35
C LEU A 251 -6.91 -18.42 59.50
N TYR A 252 -6.43 -19.12 60.51
CA TYR A 252 -7.06 -19.10 61.84
C TYR A 252 -6.50 -17.92 62.66
N GLU A 253 -5.18 -17.77 62.70
CA GLU A 253 -4.50 -16.70 63.43
C GLU A 253 -3.18 -16.24 62.77
N SER A 254 -2.63 -15.15 63.30
CA SER A 254 -1.31 -14.59 62.97
C SER A 254 -0.45 -14.51 64.25
N ASP A 255 0.76 -13.94 64.20
CA ASP A 255 1.76 -13.90 65.29
C ASP A 255 1.32 -13.20 66.61
N GLY A 256 0.08 -12.72 66.71
CA GLY A 256 -0.51 -12.10 67.91
C GLY A 256 -1.16 -13.08 68.90
N GLY A 257 -1.35 -14.35 68.51
CA GLY A 257 -2.08 -15.37 69.28
C GLY A 257 -3.59 -15.10 69.42
N HIS A 258 -4.25 -15.82 70.33
CA HIS A 258 -5.70 -15.70 70.64
C HIS A 258 -6.11 -14.40 71.35
N GLY A 259 -5.82 -13.22 70.78
CA GLY A 259 -6.25 -11.96 71.39
C GLY A 259 -5.68 -10.66 70.83
N ASN A 260 -5.53 -9.70 71.74
CA ASN A 260 -5.16 -8.30 71.49
C ASN A 260 -3.76 -8.06 72.08
N PRO A 261 -2.76 -7.55 71.32
CA PRO A 261 -2.86 -6.91 70.00
C PRO A 261 -3.10 -7.88 68.83
N PRO A 262 -3.74 -7.42 67.74
CA PRO A 262 -3.85 -8.21 66.52
C PRO A 262 -2.49 -8.65 65.99
N GLY A 263 -2.44 -9.86 65.42
CA GLY A 263 -1.27 -10.32 64.68
C GLY A 263 -1.09 -9.53 63.38
N THR A 264 0.06 -9.67 62.72
CA THR A 264 0.35 -8.99 61.44
C THR A 264 0.69 -10.01 60.37
N THR A 265 0.01 -9.90 59.22
CA THR A 265 0.24 -10.79 58.08
C THR A 265 0.47 -9.97 56.82
N THR A 266 1.55 -10.26 56.11
CA THR A 266 1.92 -9.56 54.86
C THR A 266 1.47 -10.36 53.65
N ILE A 267 0.82 -9.71 52.68
CA ILE A 267 0.44 -10.26 51.39
C ILE A 267 1.25 -9.53 50.32
N THR A 268 2.05 -10.29 49.59
CA THR A 268 2.74 -9.79 48.39
C THR A 268 2.02 -10.35 47.17
N VAL A 269 1.52 -9.47 46.31
CA VAL A 269 0.98 -9.83 45.01
C VAL A 269 2.04 -9.50 43.98
N ASP A 270 2.60 -10.54 43.38
CA ASP A 270 3.63 -10.47 42.35
C ASP A 270 3.07 -11.08 41.06
N ARG A 271 1.92 -10.52 40.64
CA ARG A 271 1.09 -11.02 39.54
C ARG A 271 0.47 -9.84 38.81
N GLU A 272 0.69 -9.76 37.50
CA GLU A 272 0.35 -8.60 36.67
C GLU A 272 -1.03 -8.74 36.02
N THR A 273 -2.05 -9.08 36.81
CA THR A 273 -3.44 -9.22 36.35
C THR A 273 -4.39 -8.33 37.15
N GLU A 274 -5.60 -8.14 36.63
CA GLU A 274 -6.69 -7.48 37.36
C GLU A 274 -7.27 -8.45 38.39
N MET A 275 -7.41 -8.04 39.65
CA MET A 275 -7.83 -8.97 40.72
C MET A 275 -8.56 -8.36 41.90
N THR A 276 -9.29 -9.21 42.61
CA THR A 276 -9.91 -8.96 43.92
C THR A 276 -9.35 -9.91 44.96
N LEU A 277 -9.00 -9.38 46.14
CA LEU A 277 -8.36 -10.15 47.22
C LEU A 277 -9.28 -10.26 48.44
N VAL A 278 -9.61 -11.49 48.84
CA VAL A 278 -10.33 -11.75 50.11
C VAL A 278 -9.36 -12.24 51.17
N LEU A 279 -9.29 -11.51 52.26
CA LEU A 279 -8.42 -11.80 53.40
C LEU A 279 -9.26 -12.25 54.58
N SER A 280 -9.10 -13.51 54.98
CA SER A 280 -9.90 -14.10 56.04
C SER A 280 -9.12 -14.64 57.22
N SER A 281 -9.57 -14.31 58.44
CA SER A 281 -9.01 -14.86 59.68
C SER A 281 -10.09 -15.06 60.75
N TYR A 282 -9.86 -15.98 61.69
CA TYR A 282 -10.69 -16.05 62.90
C TYR A 282 -10.25 -14.99 63.92
N GLU A 283 -8.96 -15.01 64.29
CA GLU A 283 -8.36 -14.05 65.22
C GLU A 283 -8.10 -12.69 64.53
N PRO A 284 -8.03 -11.57 65.29
CA PRO A 284 -7.74 -10.25 64.73
C PRO A 284 -6.39 -10.18 64.01
N VAL A 285 -6.38 -9.63 62.79
CA VAL A 285 -5.17 -9.48 61.95
C VAL A 285 -5.11 -8.07 61.39
N ASN A 286 -3.89 -7.51 61.39
CA ASN A 286 -3.50 -6.34 60.62
C ASN A 286 -2.83 -6.83 59.33
N TRP A 287 -3.53 -6.68 58.21
CA TRP A 287 -3.05 -7.10 56.89
C TRP A 287 -2.21 -6.00 56.26
N ILE A 288 -1.09 -6.38 55.65
CA ILE A 288 -0.24 -5.46 54.88
C ILE A 288 -0.17 -5.99 53.46
N VAL A 289 -0.76 -5.28 52.50
CA VAL A 289 -0.80 -5.70 51.09
C VAL A 289 0.17 -4.84 50.29
N THR A 290 1.02 -5.50 49.52
CA THR A 290 1.93 -4.88 48.55
C THR A 290 1.76 -5.57 47.19
N THR A 291 1.87 -4.80 46.12
CA THR A 291 1.67 -5.28 44.75
C THR A 291 2.88 -4.98 43.88
N ALA A 292 3.11 -5.77 42.84
CA ALA A 292 4.04 -5.46 41.75
C ALA A 292 3.57 -4.21 40.97
N PRO A 293 4.46 -3.53 40.21
CA PRO A 293 4.14 -2.27 39.54
C PRO A 293 2.92 -2.29 38.58
N ASN A 294 2.65 -3.43 37.93
CA ASN A 294 1.58 -3.56 36.94
C ASN A 294 0.33 -4.30 37.45
N THR A 295 0.29 -4.70 38.71
CA THR A 295 -0.89 -5.34 39.30
C THR A 295 -2.05 -4.35 39.42
N VAL A 296 -3.22 -4.70 38.89
CA VAL A 296 -4.46 -3.92 39.08
C VAL A 296 -5.30 -4.57 40.19
N LEU A 297 -5.10 -4.09 41.44
CA LEU A 297 -5.87 -4.57 42.59
C LEU A 297 -7.17 -3.77 42.74
N ASN A 298 -8.28 -4.38 42.32
CA ASN A 298 -9.60 -3.74 42.30
C ASN A 298 -10.15 -3.47 43.69
N GLU A 299 -9.99 -4.43 44.61
CA GLU A 299 -10.53 -4.35 45.95
C GLU A 299 -9.84 -5.34 46.90
N VAL A 300 -9.76 -4.96 48.18
CA VAL A 300 -9.45 -5.88 49.28
C VAL A 300 -10.66 -6.04 50.19
N ILE A 301 -11.13 -7.27 50.35
CA ILE A 301 -12.27 -7.62 51.19
C ILE A 301 -11.76 -8.29 52.47
N LEU A 302 -12.11 -7.76 53.63
CA LEU A 302 -11.77 -8.36 54.92
C LEU A 302 -12.93 -9.21 55.43
N ASN A 303 -12.67 -10.47 55.81
CA ASN A 303 -13.68 -11.38 56.32
C ASN A 303 -13.22 -12.10 57.60
N GLY A 304 -14.03 -12.12 58.65
CA GLY A 304 -13.67 -12.90 59.83
C GLY A 304 -14.52 -12.65 61.04
N TYR A 305 -14.45 -13.56 62.01
CA TYR A 305 -15.25 -13.47 63.23
C TYR A 305 -14.95 -12.23 64.06
N ASN A 306 -13.67 -11.88 64.16
CA ASN A 306 -13.20 -10.68 64.85
C ASN A 306 -12.85 -9.58 63.84
N ASN A 307 -12.77 -8.33 64.32
CA ASN A 307 -12.44 -7.19 63.47
C ASN A 307 -10.99 -7.30 62.97
N HIS A 308 -10.78 -6.88 61.72
CA HIS A 308 -9.49 -6.82 61.07
C HIS A 308 -9.15 -5.37 60.68
N SER A 309 -7.93 -5.15 60.24
CA SER A 309 -7.55 -3.91 59.56
C SER A 309 -6.60 -4.23 58.42
N ALA A 310 -6.52 -3.35 57.42
CA ALA A 310 -5.62 -3.52 56.30
C ALA A 310 -4.90 -2.21 55.94
N THR A 311 -3.62 -2.35 55.60
CA THR A 311 -2.83 -1.33 54.91
C THR A 311 -2.66 -1.82 53.48
N VAL A 312 -3.24 -1.09 52.53
CA VAL A 312 -3.27 -1.46 51.10
C VAL A 312 -2.62 -0.36 50.25
N PRO A 313 -2.22 -0.63 48.99
CA PRO A 313 -1.73 0.39 48.07
C PRO A 313 -2.69 1.58 47.93
N SER A 314 -2.14 2.75 47.62
CA SER A 314 -2.95 3.97 47.50
C SER A 314 -3.99 3.84 46.38
N GLY A 315 -5.24 4.19 46.68
CA GLY A 315 -6.34 4.12 45.71
C GLY A 315 -7.12 2.80 45.70
N VAL A 316 -6.60 1.74 46.34
CA VAL A 316 -7.30 0.46 46.43
C VAL A 316 -8.42 0.54 47.48
N PRO A 317 -9.69 0.29 47.13
CA PRO A 317 -10.79 0.26 48.09
C PRO A 317 -10.68 -0.96 49.02
N VAL A 318 -11.14 -0.77 50.26
CA VAL A 318 -11.23 -1.83 51.27
C VAL A 318 -12.67 -1.97 51.73
N THR A 319 -13.25 -3.16 51.53
CA THR A 319 -14.56 -3.53 52.06
C THR A 319 -14.39 -4.41 53.29
N ASP A 320 -14.80 -3.90 54.45
CA ASP A 320 -14.65 -4.61 55.72
C ASP A 320 -15.94 -5.35 56.12
N LEU A 321 -15.95 -6.66 55.90
CA LEU A 321 -16.98 -7.60 56.35
C LEU A 321 -16.54 -8.30 57.66
N SER A 322 -15.40 -7.95 58.24
CA SER A 322 -14.94 -8.58 59.47
C SER A 322 -15.76 -8.09 60.69
N GLY A 323 -15.79 -8.90 61.73
CA GLY A 323 -16.46 -8.60 62.98
C GLY A 323 -17.77 -9.34 63.22
N ARG A 324 -18.17 -9.40 64.49
CA ARG A 324 -19.30 -10.23 64.94
C ARG A 324 -20.60 -9.85 64.25
N GLY A 325 -21.10 -10.77 63.43
CA GLY A 325 -22.37 -10.62 62.72
C GLY A 325 -22.27 -9.85 61.38
N ASN A 326 -21.06 -9.56 60.91
CA ASN A 326 -20.79 -8.83 59.66
C ASN A 326 -20.12 -9.68 58.56
N TYR A 327 -19.65 -10.89 58.91
CA TYR A 327 -18.83 -11.75 58.04
C TYR A 327 -19.63 -12.68 57.13
N MET A 328 -19.00 -13.10 56.03
CA MET A 328 -19.49 -14.17 55.15
C MET A 328 -19.47 -15.53 55.89
N VAL A 329 -18.30 -15.87 56.43
CA VAL A 329 -18.10 -16.99 57.37
C VAL A 329 -17.11 -16.57 58.46
N ALA A 330 -17.16 -17.25 59.60
CA ALA A 330 -16.31 -16.90 60.74
C ALA A 330 -14.81 -16.99 60.44
N CYS A 331 -14.41 -17.90 59.54
CA CYS A 331 -13.06 -18.09 59.01
C CYS A 331 -13.08 -19.23 57.96
N GLY A 332 -12.01 -19.35 57.18
CA GLY A 332 -11.73 -20.47 56.29
C GLY A 332 -10.23 -20.50 55.98
N TYR A 333 -9.52 -21.58 56.30
CA TYR A 333 -8.05 -21.66 56.11
C TYR A 333 -7.55 -23.01 55.57
N ALA A 334 -8.42 -24.02 55.48
CA ALA A 334 -8.05 -25.37 55.06
C ALA A 334 -8.80 -25.72 53.77
N TRP A 335 -8.09 -26.08 52.71
CA TRP A 335 -8.70 -26.48 51.43
C TRP A 335 -8.74 -28.00 51.27
N PRO A 336 -9.79 -28.59 50.64
CA PRO A 336 -11.09 -27.98 50.32
C PRO A 336 -12.07 -28.05 51.51
N SER A 337 -11.60 -28.47 52.69
CA SER A 337 -12.45 -28.90 53.80
C SER A 337 -12.42 -27.95 55.00
N SER A 338 -13.52 -27.92 55.73
CA SER A 338 -13.65 -27.22 57.01
C SER A 338 -12.72 -27.83 58.07
N SER A 339 -11.97 -26.99 58.79
CA SER A 339 -11.12 -27.40 59.93
C SER A 339 -11.22 -26.39 61.08
N GLY A 340 -11.12 -26.87 62.33
CA GLY A 340 -11.04 -26.00 63.51
C GLY A 340 -12.25 -25.08 63.76
N GLY A 341 -13.43 -25.42 63.23
CA GLY A 341 -14.64 -24.59 63.33
C GLY A 341 -14.78 -23.53 62.24
N CYS A 342 -13.87 -23.51 61.27
CA CYS A 342 -13.92 -22.67 60.08
C CYS A 342 -14.64 -23.37 58.92
N ASP A 343 -15.15 -22.60 57.95
CA ASP A 343 -15.93 -23.07 56.82
C ASP A 343 -15.34 -22.55 55.49
N THR A 344 -14.32 -23.24 54.97
CA THR A 344 -13.66 -22.86 53.72
C THR A 344 -14.60 -22.95 52.50
N PRO A 345 -15.44 -23.99 52.30
CA PRO A 345 -16.43 -23.99 51.22
C PRO A 345 -17.39 -22.80 51.30
N GLY A 346 -17.86 -22.45 52.50
CA GLY A 346 -18.70 -21.27 52.71
C GLY A 346 -17.96 -19.95 52.44
N LEU A 347 -16.67 -19.86 52.77
CA LEU A 347 -15.84 -18.70 52.43
C LEU A 347 -15.74 -18.51 50.91
N VAL A 348 -15.48 -19.59 50.18
CA VAL A 348 -15.35 -19.58 48.71
C VAL A 348 -16.66 -19.17 48.08
N GLY A 349 -17.75 -19.90 48.34
CA GLY A 349 -19.05 -19.58 47.74
C GLY A 349 -19.60 -18.21 48.18
N GLY A 350 -19.29 -17.76 49.40
CA GLY A 350 -19.61 -16.41 49.86
C GLY A 350 -18.84 -15.33 49.11
N SER A 351 -17.55 -15.57 48.84
CA SER A 351 -16.69 -14.65 48.11
C SER A 351 -17.08 -14.56 46.63
N GLU A 352 -17.31 -15.70 45.99
CA GLU A 352 -17.80 -15.77 44.59
C GLU A 352 -19.17 -15.09 44.48
N GLY A 353 -20.08 -15.35 45.42
CA GLY A 353 -21.40 -14.73 45.43
C GLY A 353 -21.39 -13.22 45.71
N PHE A 354 -20.42 -12.73 46.48
CA PHE A 354 -20.28 -11.30 46.78
C PHE A 354 -19.65 -10.53 45.62
N THR A 355 -18.62 -11.09 45.00
CA THR A 355 -17.82 -10.43 43.94
C THR A 355 -18.37 -10.69 42.54
N GLY A 356 -19.06 -11.80 42.32
CA GLY A 356 -19.44 -12.28 40.99
C GLY A 356 -18.31 -12.95 40.21
N LEU A 357 -17.14 -13.13 40.83
CA LEU A 357 -15.95 -13.74 40.23
C LEU A 357 -15.84 -15.22 40.60
N ASN A 358 -15.27 -16.05 39.72
CA ASN A 358 -14.90 -17.43 40.03
C ASN A 358 -13.58 -17.46 40.79
N LEU A 359 -13.41 -18.40 41.74
CA LEU A 359 -12.16 -18.54 42.46
C LEU A 359 -10.98 -18.84 41.52
N ALA A 360 -9.96 -17.96 41.51
CA ALA A 360 -8.72 -18.16 40.79
C ALA A 360 -7.67 -18.89 41.64
N SER A 361 -7.54 -18.52 42.92
CA SER A 361 -6.71 -19.28 43.86
C SER A 361 -7.15 -19.17 45.32
N PHE A 362 -6.79 -20.20 46.09
CA PHE A 362 -6.87 -20.23 47.54
C PHE A 362 -5.49 -20.56 48.12
N THR A 363 -5.09 -19.82 49.15
CA THR A 363 -3.96 -20.19 50.00
C THR A 363 -4.30 -19.98 51.46
N GLY A 364 -3.92 -20.90 52.34
CA GLY A 364 -4.22 -20.76 53.74
C GLY A 364 -3.55 -21.76 54.66
N CYS A 365 -3.52 -21.44 55.94
CA CYS A 365 -2.99 -22.31 56.99
C CYS A 365 -3.51 -21.89 58.35
N TYR A 366 -3.31 -22.73 59.38
CA TYR A 366 -3.79 -22.41 60.72
C TYR A 366 -3.16 -21.11 61.25
N HIS A 367 -1.84 -20.98 61.21
CA HIS A 367 -1.13 -19.78 61.63
C HIS A 367 -0.21 -19.32 60.49
N GLY A 368 -0.45 -18.11 59.97
CA GLY A 368 0.29 -17.57 58.81
C GLY A 368 0.68 -16.10 58.96
N THR A 369 1.89 -15.75 58.52
CA THR A 369 2.49 -14.41 58.70
C THR A 369 2.90 -13.73 57.40
N ALA A 370 3.08 -14.49 56.33
CA ALA A 370 3.36 -13.95 55.01
C ALA A 370 2.83 -14.87 53.92
N PHE A 371 2.27 -14.30 52.86
CA PHE A 371 1.85 -15.01 51.65
C PHE A 371 2.29 -14.25 50.41
N THR A 372 2.63 -14.99 49.35
CA THR A 372 2.91 -14.43 48.03
C THR A 372 2.00 -15.10 47.01
N ILE A 373 1.36 -14.30 46.16
CA ILE A 373 0.53 -14.72 45.02
C ILE A 373 1.32 -14.34 43.77
N GLN A 374 1.69 -15.32 42.94
CA GLN A 374 2.42 -15.16 41.68
C GLN A 374 1.61 -15.75 40.53
#